data_AF-A0ABD3X4P7-F1
#
_entry.id   AF-A0ABD3X4P7-F1
#
_cell.length_a   1.000
_cell.length_b   1.000
_cell.length_c   1.000
_cell.angle_alpha   90.00
_cell.angle_beta   90.00
_cell.angle_gamma   90.00
#
_symmetry.space_group_name_H-M   'P 1'
#
loop_
_entity.id
_entity.type
_entity.pdbx_description
1 polymer ?
#
loop_
_entity_poly.entity_id
_entity_poly.type
_entity_poly.pdbx_seq_one_letter_code
_entity_poly.pdbx_strand_id
1 'polypeptide(L)'
;MGRGGRGSSADFTEVRYQPAGIYGWRKRCLYFWILFILIVVVMNLALTIWILRVFNFSIEGLQLGKMRMTEKGLVLDGDAEIVKTLYTSKISSKGDKDLQIVSSKDIKLQGIQDPDMKQTSLHIGKDGIIATCSSFEVQNKEGKRKFLVSDTEVQYHTDEVVYTGKAVFDGSVETPLLRGPITDSLRLESASSSIMLSGPEGISVQAPAGNILIKSSNDISIQADNKIFFNSTNLFLKNVPVSSKRKNGHAYAGVYQLCMCENGRLFLGSASDECVPTKTICD
;
A
#
# COMPACT_ATOMS: atom_id res chain seq x y z
N MET A 1 -73.73 28.79 -107.52
CA MET A 1 -72.96 27.54 -107.26
C MET A 1 -72.16 27.79 -105.99
N GLY A 2 -72.59 27.31 -104.82
CA GLY A 2 -72.46 25.91 -104.34
C GLY A 2 -71.02 25.74 -103.83
N ARG A 3 -70.70 25.39 -102.58
CA ARG A 3 -71.29 24.57 -101.50
C ARG A 3 -70.82 25.20 -100.17
N GLY A 4 -71.55 25.21 -99.06
CA GLY A 4 -72.05 24.05 -98.33
C GLY A 4 -71.05 23.67 -97.23
N GLY A 5 -71.36 23.99 -95.97
CA GLY A 5 -70.52 23.61 -94.84
C GLY A 5 -70.99 24.09 -93.46
N ARG A 6 -71.85 23.28 -92.82
CA ARG A 6 -71.97 23.00 -91.37
C ARG A 6 -71.77 24.15 -90.36
N GLY A 7 -72.90 24.61 -89.81
CA GLY A 7 -73.42 24.13 -88.53
C GLY A 7 -72.49 24.07 -87.30
N SER A 8 -72.93 24.84 -86.30
CA SER A 8 -72.81 24.65 -84.86
C SER A 8 -71.82 25.53 -84.08
N SER A 9 -72.44 26.36 -83.23
CA SER A 9 -72.03 26.68 -81.87
C SER A 9 -70.82 27.60 -81.69
N ALA A 10 -71.10 28.91 -81.75
CA ALA A 10 -70.31 29.90 -81.02
C ALA A 10 -71.12 30.33 -79.79
N ASP A 11 -70.97 29.60 -78.68
CA ASP A 11 -71.39 30.07 -77.37
C ASP A 11 -70.13 30.55 -76.63
N PHE A 12 -70.14 31.84 -76.32
CA PHE A 12 -69.04 32.60 -75.76
C PHE A 12 -69.08 32.33 -74.25
N THR A 13 -68.26 31.41 -73.75
CA THR A 13 -68.12 31.22 -72.31
C THR A 13 -67.33 32.40 -71.72
N GLU A 14 -68.06 33.43 -71.32
CA GLU A 14 -67.59 34.39 -70.32
C GLU A 14 -67.05 33.62 -69.10
N VAL A 15 -65.76 33.78 -68.82
CA VAL A 15 -65.19 33.41 -67.53
C VAL A 15 -65.80 34.34 -66.50
N ARG A 16 -66.89 33.90 -65.86
CA ARG A 16 -67.39 34.54 -64.65
C ARG A 16 -66.32 34.42 -63.58
N TYR A 17 -65.56 35.49 -63.38
CA TYR A 17 -65.02 35.81 -62.07
C TYR A 17 -66.21 35.80 -61.11
N GLN A 18 -66.32 34.77 -60.28
CA GLN A 18 -67.21 34.81 -59.13
C GLN A 18 -66.46 35.63 -58.07
N PRO A 19 -66.84 36.88 -57.76
CA PRO A 19 -66.41 37.45 -56.51
C PRO A 19 -67.20 36.69 -55.45
N ALA A 20 -66.57 35.71 -54.80
CA ALA A 20 -67.09 35.10 -53.59
C ALA A 20 -67.01 36.12 -52.44
N GLY A 21 -67.75 37.22 -52.58
CA GLY A 21 -67.94 38.26 -51.60
C GLY A 21 -69.00 37.84 -50.59
N ILE A 22 -68.63 36.94 -49.67
CA ILE A 22 -69.48 36.64 -48.52
C ILE A 22 -69.37 37.82 -47.54
N TYR A 23 -70.40 38.67 -47.57
CA TYR A 23 -70.62 39.83 -46.69
C TYR A 23 -71.56 39.40 -45.55
N GLY A 24 -71.22 39.74 -44.29
CA GLY A 24 -72.08 39.52 -43.13
C GLY A 24 -71.40 38.80 -41.96
N TRP A 25 -71.82 39.15 -40.74
CA TRP A 25 -71.38 38.82 -39.37
C TRP A 25 -70.48 37.58 -39.12
N ARG A 26 -70.60 36.53 -39.93
CA ARG A 26 -69.71 35.36 -39.95
C ARG A 26 -68.24 35.72 -40.19
N LYS A 27 -67.93 36.76 -41.00
CA LYS A 27 -66.54 37.27 -41.11
C LYS A 27 -66.00 37.79 -39.78
N ARG A 28 -66.81 38.52 -39.00
CA ARG A 28 -66.38 39.05 -37.68
C ARG A 28 -66.20 37.91 -36.66
N CYS A 29 -67.07 36.90 -36.71
CA CYS A 29 -66.90 35.69 -35.89
C CYS A 29 -65.63 34.92 -36.29
N LEU A 30 -65.36 34.78 -37.58
CA LEU A 30 -64.17 34.12 -38.11
C LEU A 30 -62.89 34.92 -37.77
N TYR A 31 -62.89 36.25 -37.90
CA TYR A 31 -61.76 37.09 -37.48
C TYR A 31 -61.55 37.06 -35.96
N PHE A 32 -62.62 37.04 -35.16
CA PHE A 32 -62.52 36.89 -33.71
C PHE A 32 -61.94 35.51 -33.33
N TRP A 33 -62.35 34.45 -34.02
CA TRP A 33 -61.84 33.10 -33.82
C TRP A 33 -60.37 32.98 -34.25
N ILE A 34 -59.99 33.57 -35.40
CA ILE A 34 -58.60 33.65 -35.84
C ILE A 34 -57.75 34.45 -34.85
N LEU A 35 -58.24 35.59 -34.36
CA LEU A 35 -57.56 36.40 -33.36
C LEU A 35 -57.37 35.61 -32.06
N PHE A 36 -58.39 34.88 -31.62
CA PHE A 36 -58.31 34.02 -30.44
C PHE A 36 -57.26 32.92 -30.61
N ILE A 37 -57.26 32.23 -31.76
CA ILE A 37 -56.21 31.23 -32.09
C ILE A 37 -54.84 31.89 -32.11
N LEU A 38 -54.69 33.09 -32.71
CA LEU A 38 -53.42 33.81 -32.76
C LEU A 38 -52.91 34.12 -31.35
N ILE A 39 -53.79 34.59 -30.45
CA ILE A 39 -53.44 34.86 -29.05
C ILE A 39 -53.01 33.56 -28.35
N VAL A 40 -53.74 32.46 -28.54
CA VAL A 40 -53.36 31.14 -27.97
C VAL A 40 -52.01 30.69 -28.50
N VAL A 41 -51.73 30.86 -29.79
CA VAL A 41 -50.43 30.53 -30.39
C VAL A 41 -49.32 31.40 -29.82
N VAL A 42 -49.53 32.71 -29.67
CA VAL A 42 -48.54 33.62 -29.07
C VAL A 42 -48.30 33.28 -27.61
N MET A 43 -49.34 32.97 -26.83
CA MET A 43 -49.20 32.52 -25.45
C MET A 43 -48.45 31.20 -25.35
N ASN A 44 -48.77 30.23 -26.21
CA ASN A 44 -48.07 28.96 -26.26
C ASN A 44 -46.60 29.15 -26.66
N LEU A 45 -46.30 30.02 -27.64
CA LEU A 45 -44.94 30.36 -28.02
C LEU A 45 -44.18 31.03 -26.87
N ALA A 46 -44.80 32.00 -26.19
CA ALA A 46 -44.21 32.68 -25.04
C ALA A 46 -43.96 31.72 -23.87
N LEU A 47 -44.90 30.83 -23.59
CA LEU A 47 -44.77 29.80 -22.55
C LEU A 47 -43.68 28.79 -22.92
N THR A 48 -43.56 28.43 -24.20
CA THR A 48 -42.49 27.55 -24.68
C THR A 48 -41.13 28.22 -24.54
N ILE A 49 -40.99 29.49 -24.94
CA ILE A 49 -39.76 30.27 -24.76
C ILE A 49 -39.42 30.45 -23.27
N TRP A 50 -40.43 30.68 -22.43
CA TRP A 50 -40.24 30.83 -20.99
C TRP A 50 -39.78 29.53 -20.33
N ILE A 51 -40.42 28.40 -20.65
CA ILE A 51 -39.96 27.07 -20.22
C ILE A 51 -38.52 26.86 -20.67
N LEU A 52 -38.21 27.12 -21.94
CA LEU A 52 -36.85 26.96 -22.45
C LEU A 52 -35.82 27.81 -21.67
N ARG A 53 -36.20 29.04 -21.31
CA ARG A 53 -35.35 29.95 -20.52
C ARG A 53 -35.19 29.49 -19.07
N VAL A 54 -36.25 29.05 -18.40
CA VAL A 54 -36.21 28.57 -17.00
C VAL A 54 -35.41 27.27 -16.89
N PHE A 55 -35.49 26.40 -17.89
CA PHE A 55 -34.66 25.19 -17.98
C PHE A 55 -33.21 25.46 -18.41
N ASN A 56 -32.80 26.72 -18.56
CA ASN A 56 -31.45 27.13 -18.98
C ASN A 56 -30.99 26.51 -20.31
N PHE A 57 -31.90 26.31 -21.28
CA PHE A 57 -31.51 25.95 -22.64
C PHE A 57 -30.96 27.21 -23.35
N SER A 58 -29.68 27.51 -23.16
CA SER A 58 -29.01 28.55 -23.94
C SER A 58 -28.87 28.09 -25.40
N ILE A 59 -29.16 28.99 -26.35
CA ILE A 59 -29.22 28.72 -27.79
C ILE A 59 -27.80 28.60 -28.40
N GLU A 60 -26.74 28.90 -27.66
CA GLU A 60 -25.34 28.84 -28.13
C GLU A 60 -24.65 27.46 -28.00
N GLY A 61 -25.45 26.38 -28.08
CA GLY A 61 -24.94 25.02 -28.22
C GLY A 61 -25.36 24.13 -27.07
N LEU A 62 -26.52 23.48 -27.22
CA LEU A 62 -26.97 22.26 -26.54
C LEU A 62 -26.32 22.02 -25.15
N GLN A 63 -26.51 22.97 -24.25
CA GLN A 63 -26.14 22.84 -22.85
C GLN A 63 -27.32 22.23 -22.11
N LEU A 64 -27.23 20.93 -21.84
CA LEU A 64 -28.07 20.28 -20.84
C LEU A 64 -27.52 20.66 -19.46
N GLY A 65 -27.78 21.88 -19.01
CA GLY A 65 -27.33 22.38 -17.71
C GLY A 65 -25.80 22.48 -17.58
N LYS A 66 -25.25 22.02 -16.45
CA LYS A 66 -23.79 21.98 -16.16
C LYS A 66 -23.02 21.01 -17.08
N MET A 67 -23.71 20.30 -17.97
CA MET A 67 -23.12 19.36 -18.92
C MET A 67 -23.00 20.01 -20.29
N ARG A 68 -21.77 20.07 -20.80
CA ARG A 68 -21.45 20.56 -22.14
C ARG A 68 -20.97 19.39 -22.98
N MET A 69 -21.66 19.09 -24.07
CA MET A 69 -21.13 18.20 -25.10
C MET A 69 -20.10 18.98 -25.94
N THR A 70 -18.89 18.48 -26.01
CA THR A 70 -17.83 18.99 -26.89
C THR A 70 -17.41 17.89 -27.85
N GLU A 71 -16.71 18.23 -28.93
CA GLU A 71 -16.18 17.23 -29.88
C GLU A 71 -15.24 16.20 -29.22
N LYS A 72 -14.65 16.55 -28.06
CA LYS A 72 -13.74 15.69 -27.29
C LYS A 72 -14.46 14.82 -26.26
N GLY A 73 -15.75 15.02 -26.03
CA GLY A 73 -16.54 14.28 -25.05
C GLY A 73 -17.44 15.17 -24.18
N LEU A 74 -18.01 14.56 -23.15
CA LEU A 74 -18.87 15.22 -22.18
C LEU A 74 -18.02 15.96 -21.13
N VAL A 75 -18.19 17.26 -21.04
CA VAL A 75 -17.54 18.11 -20.03
C VAL A 75 -18.57 18.52 -18.99
N LEU A 76 -18.27 18.23 -17.73
CA LEU A 76 -19.09 18.56 -16.58
C LEU A 76 -18.51 19.79 -15.87
N ASP A 77 -19.19 20.92 -15.90
CA ASP A 77 -18.81 22.13 -15.17
C ASP A 77 -19.71 22.28 -13.91
N GLY A 78 -19.35 21.56 -12.83
CA GLY A 78 -19.95 21.61 -11.48
C GLY A 78 -20.40 20.23 -10.96
N ASP A 79 -21.19 20.16 -9.89
CA ASP A 79 -21.59 18.87 -9.30
C ASP A 79 -22.62 18.13 -10.16
N ALA A 80 -22.43 16.82 -10.32
CA ALA A 80 -23.40 15.93 -10.92
C ALA A 80 -23.36 14.55 -10.25
N GLU A 81 -24.52 13.94 -10.10
CA GLU A 81 -24.68 12.60 -9.57
C GLU A 81 -24.94 11.62 -10.71
N ILE A 82 -24.18 10.53 -10.73
CA ILE A 82 -24.34 9.45 -11.69
C ILE A 82 -25.11 8.33 -10.98
N VAL A 83 -26.41 8.22 -11.29
CA VAL A 83 -27.33 7.30 -10.60
C VAL A 83 -27.09 5.83 -10.98
N LYS A 84 -26.51 5.58 -12.16
CA LYS A 84 -26.31 4.23 -12.72
C LYS A 84 -24.85 4.06 -13.18
N THR A 85 -24.58 3.02 -13.95
CA THR A 85 -23.26 2.76 -14.51
C THR A 85 -22.86 3.83 -15.52
N LEU A 86 -21.68 4.45 -15.31
CA LEU A 86 -21.03 5.28 -16.32
C LEU A 86 -20.07 4.42 -17.14
N TYR A 87 -20.34 4.30 -18.43
CA TYR A 87 -19.41 3.70 -19.38
C TYR A 87 -18.58 4.81 -20.02
N THR A 88 -17.28 4.82 -19.75
CA THR A 88 -16.35 5.79 -20.34
C THR A 88 -14.98 5.16 -20.52
N SER A 89 -14.28 5.56 -21.58
CA SER A 89 -12.91 5.15 -21.84
C SER A 89 -11.91 5.92 -20.98
N LYS A 90 -12.26 7.15 -20.56
CA LYS A 90 -11.36 8.02 -19.79
C LYS A 90 -12.17 8.94 -18.88
N ILE A 91 -11.74 9.03 -17.63
CA ILE A 91 -12.16 10.08 -16.70
C ILE A 91 -10.92 10.91 -16.42
N SER A 92 -11.00 12.21 -16.64
CA SER A 92 -9.90 13.13 -16.34
C SER A 92 -10.44 14.46 -15.85
N SER A 93 -9.70 15.08 -14.95
CA SER A 93 -10.00 16.44 -14.51
C SER A 93 -9.66 17.47 -15.59
N LYS A 94 -10.31 18.64 -15.53
CA LYS A 94 -10.11 19.74 -16.48
C LYS A 94 -8.96 20.63 -16.01
N GLY A 95 -7.87 20.65 -16.79
CA GLY A 95 -6.65 21.40 -16.45
C GLY A 95 -5.81 20.68 -15.40
N ASP A 96 -5.09 21.44 -14.57
CA ASP A 96 -4.19 20.94 -13.52
C ASP A 96 -4.91 20.78 -12.16
N LYS A 97 -6.15 20.26 -12.19
CA LYS A 97 -6.95 20.04 -10.99
C LYS A 97 -6.97 18.55 -10.64
N ASP A 98 -7.03 18.24 -9.35
CA ASP A 98 -7.14 16.85 -8.90
C ASP A 98 -8.48 16.21 -9.30
N LEU A 99 -8.45 14.94 -9.68
CA LEU A 99 -9.65 14.12 -9.84
C LEU A 99 -9.99 13.49 -8.50
N GLN A 100 -11.07 13.96 -7.86
CA GLN A 100 -11.53 13.41 -6.59
C GLN A 100 -12.70 12.45 -6.82
N ILE A 101 -12.59 11.25 -6.27
CA ILE A 101 -13.67 10.25 -6.24
C ILE A 101 -14.04 10.05 -4.77
N VAL A 102 -15.23 10.50 -4.39
CA VAL A 102 -15.74 10.41 -3.02
C VAL A 102 -16.98 9.53 -3.01
N SER A 103 -17.02 8.55 -2.11
CA SER A 103 -18.13 7.62 -1.98
C SER A 103 -18.49 7.43 -0.50
N SER A 104 -19.79 7.30 -0.22
CA SER A 104 -20.31 6.92 1.10
C SER A 104 -20.20 5.42 1.39
N LYS A 105 -19.81 4.64 0.37
CA LYS A 105 -19.59 3.19 0.40
C LYS A 105 -18.19 2.87 -0.10
N ASP A 106 -17.74 1.64 0.12
CA ASP A 106 -16.43 1.19 -0.32
C ASP A 106 -16.23 1.33 -1.84
N ILE A 107 -15.02 1.71 -2.24
CA ILE A 107 -14.62 1.87 -3.64
C ILE A 107 -13.84 0.61 -4.07
N LYS A 108 -14.26 -0.03 -5.16
CA LYS A 108 -13.56 -1.19 -5.75
C LYS A 108 -13.08 -0.84 -7.15
N LEU A 109 -11.77 -0.85 -7.36
CA LEU A 109 -11.16 -0.78 -8.68
C LEU A 109 -10.80 -2.20 -9.11
N GLN A 110 -11.13 -2.57 -10.35
CA GLN A 110 -10.94 -3.93 -10.85
C GLN A 110 -10.34 -3.87 -12.25
N GLY A 111 -9.17 -4.48 -12.42
CA GLY A 111 -8.56 -4.75 -13.72
C GLY A 111 -8.92 -6.16 -14.16
N ILE A 112 -9.57 -6.28 -15.32
CA ILE A 112 -9.97 -7.56 -15.91
C ILE A 112 -9.08 -7.78 -17.13
N GLN A 113 -8.21 -8.80 -17.09
CA GLN A 113 -7.31 -9.15 -18.19
C GLN A 113 -7.89 -10.28 -19.06
N ASP A 114 -8.78 -11.11 -18.51
CA ASP A 114 -9.58 -12.14 -19.20
C ASP A 114 -10.81 -12.46 -18.32
N PRO A 115 -11.99 -12.87 -18.85
CA PRO A 115 -13.17 -13.18 -18.04
C PRO A 115 -12.96 -14.32 -17.03
N ASP A 116 -11.95 -15.16 -17.25
CA ASP A 116 -11.75 -16.43 -16.53
C ASP A 116 -10.43 -16.51 -15.73
N MET A 117 -9.58 -15.46 -15.74
CA MET A 117 -8.34 -15.48 -14.95
C MET A 117 -7.89 -14.14 -14.35
N LYS A 118 -7.45 -14.25 -13.08
CA LYS A 118 -6.75 -13.29 -12.20
C LYS A 118 -7.21 -11.84 -12.33
N GLN A 119 -8.30 -11.54 -11.63
CA GLN A 119 -8.76 -10.19 -11.42
C GLN A 119 -7.83 -9.44 -10.46
N THR A 120 -7.18 -8.37 -10.93
CA THR A 120 -6.54 -7.42 -10.02
C THR A 120 -7.63 -6.56 -9.40
N SER A 121 -7.67 -6.46 -8.08
CA SER A 121 -8.63 -5.59 -7.41
C SER A 121 -7.96 -4.74 -6.33
N LEU A 122 -8.37 -3.48 -6.25
CA LEU A 122 -8.02 -2.57 -5.18
C LEU A 122 -9.31 -2.14 -4.49
N HIS A 123 -9.43 -2.49 -3.21
CA HIS A 123 -10.58 -2.18 -2.38
C HIS A 123 -10.20 -1.11 -1.36
N ILE A 124 -10.91 0.01 -1.39
CA ILE A 124 -10.77 1.11 -0.44
C ILE A 124 -12.04 1.13 0.41
N GLY A 125 -11.95 0.66 1.64
CA GLY A 125 -13.06 0.58 2.58
C GLY A 125 -12.80 1.37 3.87
N LYS A 126 -13.70 1.23 4.85
CA LYS A 126 -13.57 1.91 6.15
C LYS A 126 -12.34 1.50 6.94
N ASP A 127 -11.95 0.24 6.86
CA ASP A 127 -10.88 -0.35 7.68
C ASP A 127 -9.49 -0.26 7.03
N GLY A 128 -9.43 0.12 5.74
CA GLY A 128 -8.16 0.27 5.04
C GLY A 128 -8.24 0.03 3.54
N ILE A 129 -7.05 -0.12 2.95
CA ILE A 129 -6.83 -0.37 1.53
C ILE A 129 -6.32 -1.80 1.36
N ILE A 130 -7.07 -2.62 0.64
CA ILE A 130 -6.75 -4.03 0.39
C ILE A 130 -6.52 -4.20 -1.12
N ALA A 131 -5.33 -4.67 -1.50
CA ALA A 131 -4.97 -4.98 -2.87
C ALA A 131 -4.87 -6.50 -3.07
N THR A 132 -5.57 -7.01 -4.07
CA THR A 132 -5.47 -8.40 -4.55
C THR A 132 -4.85 -8.37 -5.94
N CYS A 133 -3.57 -8.73 -6.03
CA CYS A 133 -2.76 -8.70 -7.25
C CYS A 133 -1.56 -9.64 -7.10
N SER A 134 -0.96 -10.07 -8.22
CA SER A 134 0.30 -10.83 -8.22
C SER A 134 1.53 -9.95 -7.97
N SER A 135 1.41 -8.64 -8.20
CA SER A 135 2.48 -7.67 -7.96
C SER A 135 1.86 -6.32 -7.58
N PHE A 136 2.31 -5.76 -6.46
CA PHE A 136 1.97 -4.42 -6.01
C PHE A 136 3.24 -3.57 -5.91
N GLU A 137 3.27 -2.46 -6.65
CA GLU A 137 4.47 -1.63 -6.77
C GLU A 137 4.15 -0.16 -6.49
N VAL A 138 4.98 0.48 -5.67
CA VAL A 138 4.93 1.92 -5.40
C VAL A 138 6.19 2.56 -5.96
N GLN A 139 6.02 3.49 -6.89
CA GLN A 139 7.10 4.25 -7.53
C GLN A 139 7.08 5.71 -7.11
N ASN A 140 8.25 6.36 -7.14
CA ASN A 140 8.35 7.81 -7.02
C ASN A 140 8.00 8.51 -8.35
N LYS A 141 7.99 9.85 -8.36
CA LYS A 141 7.71 10.65 -9.58
C LYS A 141 8.71 10.44 -10.72
N GLU A 142 9.89 9.88 -10.43
CA GLU A 142 10.94 9.56 -11.40
C GLU A 142 10.81 8.14 -11.96
N GLY A 143 9.79 7.37 -11.55
CA GLY A 143 9.61 5.97 -11.94
C GLY A 143 10.51 4.98 -11.18
N LYS A 144 11.25 5.43 -10.16
CA LYS A 144 12.05 4.53 -9.31
C LYS A 144 11.17 3.85 -8.27
N ARG A 145 11.35 2.54 -8.15
CA ARG A 145 10.63 1.68 -7.21
C ARG A 145 11.01 2.02 -5.77
N LYS A 146 10.01 2.13 -4.91
CA LYS A 146 10.16 2.35 -3.46
C LYS A 146 9.70 1.15 -2.65
N PHE A 147 8.67 0.47 -3.12
CA PHE A 147 8.11 -0.72 -2.47
C PHE A 147 7.59 -1.68 -3.54
N LEU A 148 7.87 -2.96 -3.38
CA LEU A 148 7.39 -4.04 -4.23
C LEU A 148 6.95 -5.20 -3.34
N VAL A 149 5.74 -5.71 -3.59
CA VAL A 149 5.25 -6.97 -3.03
C VAL A 149 4.86 -7.86 -4.20
N SER A 150 5.49 -9.02 -4.31
CA SER A 150 5.14 -10.04 -5.30
C SER A 150 4.88 -11.38 -4.64
N ASP A 151 4.51 -12.37 -5.44
CA ASP A 151 4.38 -13.76 -4.99
C ASP A 151 5.71 -14.37 -4.47
N THR A 152 6.86 -13.76 -4.79
CA THR A 152 8.19 -14.31 -4.48
C THR A 152 8.97 -13.51 -3.45
N GLU A 153 8.81 -12.18 -3.44
CA GLU A 153 9.65 -11.32 -2.62
C GLU A 153 8.93 -10.02 -2.22
N VAL A 154 9.42 -9.42 -1.14
CA VAL A 154 9.06 -8.08 -0.72
C VAL A 154 10.32 -7.23 -0.73
N GLN A 155 10.37 -6.20 -1.57
CA GLN A 155 11.51 -5.29 -1.67
C GLN A 155 11.17 -3.91 -1.12
N TYR A 156 12.03 -3.40 -0.24
CA TYR A 156 11.99 -2.05 0.29
C TYR A 156 13.19 -1.27 -0.21
N HIS A 157 12.97 -0.25 -1.03
CA HIS A 157 14.02 0.66 -1.53
C HIS A 157 13.94 2.00 -0.79
N THR A 158 13.98 1.90 0.54
CA THR A 158 13.99 3.02 1.48
C THR A 158 15.17 2.87 2.43
N ASP A 159 15.69 3.99 2.91
CA ASP A 159 16.87 4.01 3.79
C ASP A 159 16.54 3.48 5.19
N GLU A 160 15.28 3.59 5.61
CA GLU A 160 14.82 3.17 6.93
C GLU A 160 13.41 2.56 6.84
N VAL A 161 13.24 1.41 7.49
CA VAL A 161 11.94 0.76 7.73
C VAL A 161 11.75 0.63 9.23
N VAL A 162 10.79 1.38 9.78
CA VAL A 162 10.45 1.31 11.21
C VAL A 162 9.25 0.40 11.38
N TYR A 163 9.41 -0.65 12.19
CA TYR A 163 8.33 -1.56 12.54
C TYR A 163 7.98 -1.42 14.02
N THR A 164 6.79 -0.91 14.32
CA THR A 164 6.27 -0.75 15.68
C THR A 164 5.44 -1.97 16.07
N GLY A 165 6.08 -3.08 16.42
CA GLY A 165 5.38 -4.30 16.84
C GLY A 165 6.30 -5.50 17.05
N LYS A 166 5.68 -6.67 17.22
CA LYS A 166 6.38 -7.95 17.28
C LYS A 166 6.57 -8.51 15.87
N ALA A 167 7.82 -8.53 15.39
CA ALA A 167 8.16 -9.20 14.14
C ALA A 167 8.42 -10.67 14.43
N VAL A 168 7.84 -11.55 13.60
CA VAL A 168 8.14 -12.98 13.61
C VAL A 168 8.69 -13.31 12.23
N PHE A 169 9.89 -13.87 12.18
CA PHE A 169 10.53 -14.31 10.95
C PHE A 169 10.39 -15.82 10.87
N ASP A 170 9.71 -16.31 9.82
CA ASP A 170 9.61 -17.74 9.54
C ASP A 170 10.84 -18.17 8.73
N GLY A 171 11.98 -18.24 9.41
CA GLY A 171 13.27 -18.59 8.81
C GLY A 171 14.45 -17.78 9.32
N SER A 172 15.54 -17.81 8.54
CA SER A 172 16.78 -17.10 8.85
C SER A 172 16.70 -15.64 8.40
N VAL A 173 17.19 -14.74 9.24
CA VAL A 173 17.40 -13.33 8.89
C VAL A 173 18.90 -13.11 8.71
N GLU A 174 19.29 -12.70 7.51
CA GLU A 174 20.66 -12.31 7.20
C GLU A 174 20.79 -10.78 7.27
N THR A 175 21.74 -10.29 8.06
CA THR A 175 22.01 -8.86 8.17
C THR A 175 23.52 -8.63 8.37
N PRO A 176 24.12 -7.62 7.71
CA PRO A 176 25.53 -7.29 7.91
C PRO A 176 25.81 -6.69 9.30
N LEU A 177 24.81 -6.10 9.95
CA LEU A 177 24.96 -5.45 11.25
C LEU A 177 23.69 -5.61 12.08
N LEU A 178 23.86 -6.11 13.30
CA LEU A 178 22.83 -6.10 14.34
C LEU A 178 23.25 -5.12 15.43
N ARG A 179 22.46 -4.07 15.65
CA ARG A 179 22.73 -3.04 16.66
C ARG A 179 21.47 -2.76 17.48
N GLY A 180 21.66 -2.50 18.78
CA GLY A 180 20.57 -2.06 19.64
C GLY A 180 20.15 -0.60 19.36
N PRO A 181 19.00 -0.18 19.91
CA PRO A 181 18.54 1.21 19.83
C PRO A 181 19.53 2.19 20.45
N ILE A 182 19.37 3.49 20.18
CA ILE A 182 20.20 4.53 20.82
C ILE A 182 19.92 4.63 22.32
N THR A 183 18.68 4.39 22.73
CA THR A 183 18.21 4.55 24.11
C THR A 183 18.42 3.32 24.98
N ASP A 184 18.53 2.13 24.37
CA ASP A 184 18.47 0.85 25.06
C ASP A 184 19.57 -0.10 24.61
N SER A 185 19.94 -1.03 25.50
CA SER A 185 20.89 -2.09 25.19
C SER A 185 20.32 -3.10 24.19
N LEU A 186 21.13 -3.58 23.23
CA LEU A 186 20.79 -4.78 22.46
C LEU A 186 20.61 -5.98 23.41
N ARG A 187 19.45 -6.62 23.36
CA ARG A 187 19.15 -7.82 24.15
C ARG A 187 18.81 -8.97 23.21
N LEU A 188 19.56 -10.06 23.33
CA LEU A 188 19.25 -11.34 22.69
C LEU A 188 18.77 -12.27 23.80
N GLU A 189 17.52 -12.72 23.74
CA GLU A 189 16.88 -13.54 24.77
C GLU A 189 16.14 -14.72 24.12
N SER A 190 16.23 -15.89 24.76
CA SER A 190 15.49 -17.09 24.39
C SER A 190 14.77 -17.61 25.64
N ALA A 191 13.44 -17.56 25.64
CA ALA A 191 12.64 -17.84 26.84
C ALA A 191 12.61 -19.32 27.24
N SER A 192 12.66 -20.24 26.27
CA SER A 192 12.47 -21.68 26.50
C SER A 192 13.54 -22.57 25.87
N SER A 193 14.43 -21.99 25.07
CA SER A 193 15.40 -22.75 24.27
C SER A 193 16.80 -22.28 24.62
N SER A 194 17.66 -22.08 23.63
CA SER A 194 19.00 -21.58 23.80
C SER A 194 19.27 -20.44 22.83
N ILE A 195 20.36 -19.71 23.06
CA ILE A 195 20.96 -18.79 22.09
C ILE A 195 22.27 -19.44 21.68
N MET A 196 22.44 -19.69 20.38
CA MET A 196 23.67 -20.21 19.81
C MET A 196 24.31 -19.13 18.94
N LEU A 197 25.53 -18.75 19.28
CA LEU A 197 26.37 -17.91 18.45
C LEU A 197 27.42 -18.83 17.82
N SER A 198 27.51 -18.86 16.50
CA SER A 198 28.55 -19.59 15.75
C SER A 198 29.06 -18.73 14.60
N GLY A 199 30.36 -18.81 14.31
CA GLY A 199 30.99 -18.07 13.23
C GLY A 199 32.11 -18.91 12.60
N PRO A 200 32.25 -18.93 11.26
CA PRO A 200 33.26 -19.74 10.57
C PRO A 200 34.70 -19.34 10.95
N GLU A 201 34.93 -18.05 11.18
CA GLU A 201 36.22 -17.52 11.66
C GLU A 201 36.28 -17.36 13.19
N GLY A 202 35.26 -17.87 13.90
CA GLY A 202 35.10 -17.70 15.34
C GLY A 202 34.29 -16.46 15.73
N ILE A 203 34.26 -16.18 17.03
CA ILE A 203 33.48 -15.09 17.63
C ILE A 203 34.39 -14.28 18.55
N SER A 204 34.40 -12.96 18.37
CA SER A 204 35.09 -12.03 19.28
C SER A 204 34.05 -11.26 20.09
N VAL A 205 34.11 -11.38 21.42
CA VAL A 205 33.28 -10.61 22.35
C VAL A 205 34.16 -9.57 23.04
N GLN A 206 33.84 -8.29 22.88
CA GLN A 206 34.63 -7.18 23.39
C GLN A 206 33.74 -6.17 24.11
N ALA A 207 34.23 -5.61 25.21
CA ALA A 207 33.59 -4.54 25.96
C ALA A 207 34.58 -3.40 26.22
N PRO A 208 34.81 -2.48 25.24
CA PRO A 208 35.88 -1.47 25.34
C PRO A 208 35.73 -0.50 26.52
N ALA A 209 34.50 -0.19 26.91
CA ALA A 209 34.18 0.75 27.98
C ALA A 209 33.30 0.11 29.08
N GLY A 210 33.35 -1.22 29.21
CA GLY A 210 32.48 -1.96 30.12
C GLY A 210 33.08 -3.30 30.55
N ASN A 211 32.24 -4.16 31.11
CA ASN A 211 32.63 -5.49 31.56
C ASN A 211 31.83 -6.57 30.84
N ILE A 212 32.45 -7.73 30.65
CA ILE A 212 31.75 -8.95 30.26
C ILE A 212 31.43 -9.72 31.54
N LEU A 213 30.15 -9.98 31.77
CA LEU A 213 29.66 -10.74 32.92
C LEU A 213 28.94 -12.01 32.43
N ILE A 214 29.49 -13.17 32.77
CA ILE A 214 28.89 -14.47 32.49
C ILE A 214 28.35 -15.03 33.80
N LYS A 215 27.04 -15.29 33.85
CA LYS A 215 26.36 -15.92 34.98
C LYS A 215 25.61 -17.15 34.47
N SER A 216 25.71 -18.27 35.18
CA SER A 216 24.96 -19.49 34.92
C SER A 216 24.40 -20.03 36.23
N SER A 217 23.21 -20.61 36.18
CA SER A 217 22.58 -21.25 37.35
C SER A 217 23.14 -22.64 37.64
N ASN A 218 23.63 -23.33 36.61
CA ASN A 218 24.12 -24.70 36.72
C ASN A 218 25.64 -24.73 36.53
N ASP A 219 26.07 -24.68 35.27
CA ASP A 219 27.46 -24.86 34.87
C ASP A 219 27.87 -23.87 33.78
N ILE A 220 29.17 -23.62 33.69
CA ILE A 220 29.82 -22.92 32.59
C ILE A 220 30.92 -23.87 32.09
N SER A 221 30.76 -24.39 30.89
CA SER A 221 31.77 -25.23 30.24
C SER A 221 32.61 -24.39 29.29
N ILE A 222 33.93 -24.41 29.47
CA ILE A 222 34.90 -23.77 28.58
C ILE A 222 35.86 -24.86 28.12
N GLN A 223 35.79 -25.22 26.85
CA GLN A 223 36.62 -26.24 26.23
C GLN A 223 37.40 -25.66 25.05
N ALA A 224 38.66 -26.03 24.92
CA ALA A 224 39.52 -25.69 23.80
C ALA A 224 40.40 -26.88 23.44
N ASP A 225 40.66 -27.09 22.15
CA ASP A 225 41.47 -28.22 21.68
C ASP A 225 42.96 -28.08 22.03
N ASN A 226 43.43 -26.85 22.28
CA ASN A 226 44.84 -26.56 22.53
C ASN A 226 45.06 -25.90 23.89
N LYS A 227 44.71 -24.61 24.02
CA LYS A 227 44.94 -23.84 25.25
C LYS A 227 43.87 -22.80 25.48
N ILE A 228 43.57 -22.59 26.76
CA ILE A 228 42.78 -21.46 27.26
C ILE A 228 43.76 -20.47 27.88
N PHE A 229 43.69 -19.20 27.48
CA PHE A 229 44.62 -18.17 27.95
C PHE A 229 43.84 -17.05 28.66
N PHE A 230 44.14 -16.87 29.95
CA PHE A 230 43.63 -15.75 30.74
C PHE A 230 44.73 -14.72 30.93
N ASN A 231 44.57 -13.53 30.34
CA ASN A 231 45.49 -12.42 30.48
C ASN A 231 44.87 -11.34 31.38
N SER A 232 45.15 -11.41 32.67
CA SER A 232 44.65 -10.44 33.65
C SER A 232 45.68 -10.21 34.75
N THR A 233 45.61 -9.04 35.40
CA THR A 233 46.45 -8.75 36.57
C THR A 233 46.10 -9.67 37.75
N ASN A 234 44.82 -10.02 37.89
CA ASN A 234 44.34 -10.87 38.96
C ASN A 234 43.35 -11.90 38.41
N LEU A 235 43.42 -13.13 38.93
CA LEU A 235 42.46 -14.20 38.70
C LEU A 235 41.99 -14.73 40.05
N PHE A 236 40.68 -14.68 40.31
CA PHE A 236 40.10 -15.10 41.59
C PHE A 236 39.22 -16.33 41.39
N LEU A 237 39.63 -17.46 41.98
CA LEU A 237 38.83 -18.69 42.06
C LEU A 237 38.40 -18.90 43.51
N LYS A 238 37.15 -18.57 43.82
CA LYS A 238 36.61 -18.66 45.20
C LYS A 238 35.90 -19.99 45.42
N ASN A 239 35.93 -20.48 46.66
CA ASN A 239 35.25 -21.70 47.09
C ASN A 239 35.64 -22.95 46.28
N VAL A 240 36.87 -22.98 45.75
CA VAL A 240 37.42 -24.20 45.17
C VAL A 240 37.51 -25.24 46.28
N PRO A 241 36.86 -26.42 46.14
CA PRO A 241 36.94 -27.46 47.14
C PRO A 241 38.40 -27.86 47.35
N VAL A 242 38.90 -27.70 48.57
CA VAL A 242 40.25 -28.13 48.94
C VAL A 242 40.14 -29.54 49.52
N SER A 243 40.98 -30.46 49.07
CA SER A 243 41.03 -31.79 49.66
C SER A 243 41.56 -31.70 51.09
N SER A 244 40.79 -32.22 52.06
CA SER A 244 41.23 -32.29 53.46
C SER A 244 41.87 -33.64 53.75
N LYS A 245 43.05 -33.67 54.39
CA LYS A 245 43.71 -34.90 54.85
C LYS A 245 42.75 -35.68 55.78
N ARG A 246 42.30 -36.87 55.35
CA ARG A 246 41.60 -37.82 56.23
C ARG A 246 42.65 -38.62 57.02
N LYS A 247 42.48 -38.75 58.34
CA LYS A 247 43.39 -39.51 59.23
C LYS A 247 43.64 -40.96 58.78
N ASN A 248 42.69 -41.56 58.07
CA ASN A 248 42.78 -42.92 57.50
C ASN A 248 42.62 -42.93 55.96
N GLY A 249 42.97 -41.83 55.28
CA GLY A 249 42.89 -41.75 53.82
C GLY A 249 44.14 -42.34 53.16
N HIS A 250 43.98 -43.37 52.32
CA HIS A 250 45.06 -43.84 51.46
C HIS A 250 45.21 -42.91 50.25
N ALA A 251 46.44 -42.52 49.91
CA ALA A 251 46.71 -41.83 48.66
C ALA A 251 46.41 -42.78 47.50
N TYR A 252 45.51 -42.39 46.60
CA TYR A 252 45.25 -43.15 45.39
C TYR A 252 46.42 -42.94 44.42
N ALA A 253 47.05 -44.03 43.95
CA ALA A 253 48.09 -43.95 42.93
C ALA A 253 47.51 -43.32 41.65
N GLY A 254 48.18 -42.28 41.13
CA GLY A 254 47.73 -41.54 39.94
C GLY A 254 46.81 -40.34 40.21
N VAL A 255 46.53 -40.00 41.47
CA VAL A 255 45.87 -38.75 41.84
C VAL A 255 46.92 -37.70 42.16
N TYR A 256 46.80 -36.53 41.52
CA TYR A 256 47.67 -35.37 41.73
C TYR A 256 46.85 -34.23 42.33
N GLN A 257 47.49 -33.42 43.18
CA GLN A 257 46.93 -32.13 43.57
C GLN A 257 47.38 -31.06 42.58
N LEU A 258 46.52 -30.09 42.29
CA LEU A 258 46.86 -28.94 41.46
C LEU A 258 47.39 -27.82 42.38
N CYS A 259 48.67 -27.51 42.25
CA CYS A 259 49.35 -26.45 42.98
C CYS A 259 49.47 -25.20 42.11
N MET A 260 49.52 -24.03 42.72
CA MET A 260 49.67 -22.74 42.03
C MET A 260 50.91 -22.03 42.56
N CYS A 261 51.81 -21.63 41.66
CA CYS A 261 52.96 -20.78 41.95
C CYS A 261 52.49 -19.34 42.28
N GLU A 262 53.34 -18.53 42.93
CA GLU A 262 53.01 -17.11 43.19
C GLU A 262 52.79 -16.28 41.91
N ASN A 263 53.38 -16.70 40.78
CA ASN A 263 53.15 -16.10 39.46
C ASN A 263 51.88 -16.59 38.75
N GLY A 264 51.06 -17.43 39.40
CA GLY A 264 49.82 -17.97 38.85
C GLY A 264 49.96 -19.21 37.95
N ARG A 265 51.19 -19.71 37.72
CA ARG A 265 51.42 -20.96 36.98
C ARG A 265 50.90 -22.15 37.78
N LEU A 266 50.06 -22.96 37.14
CA LEU A 266 49.53 -24.19 37.74
C LEU A 266 50.45 -25.38 37.44
N PHE A 267 50.72 -26.20 38.45
CA PHE A 267 51.54 -27.41 38.31
C PHE A 267 50.93 -28.57 39.09
N LEU A 268 51.25 -29.79 38.66
CA LEU A 268 50.79 -31.01 39.33
C LEU A 268 51.77 -31.38 40.45
N GLY A 269 51.26 -31.46 41.67
CA GLY A 269 51.97 -31.97 42.84
C GLY A 269 51.50 -33.38 43.21
N SER A 270 52.38 -34.16 43.85
CA SER A 270 52.00 -35.42 44.49
C SER A 270 50.89 -35.20 45.51
N ALA A 271 49.83 -36.03 45.49
CA ALA A 271 48.67 -35.85 46.37
C ALA A 271 48.98 -36.12 47.86
N SER A 272 50.10 -36.76 48.20
CA SER A 272 50.52 -37.01 49.59
C SER A 272 51.38 -35.89 50.18
N ASP A 273 52.00 -35.07 49.32
CA ASP A 273 53.01 -34.10 49.73
C ASP A 273 52.41 -32.69 49.86
N GLU A 274 53.17 -31.75 50.42
CA GLU A 274 52.76 -30.34 50.38
C GLU A 274 53.06 -29.73 49.01
N CYS A 275 52.28 -28.71 48.61
CA CYS A 275 52.52 -27.95 47.38
C CYS A 275 53.80 -27.12 47.53
N VAL A 276 54.96 -27.74 47.29
CA VAL A 276 56.27 -27.07 47.36
C VAL A 276 56.68 -26.64 45.94
N PRO A 277 56.70 -25.33 45.65
CA PRO A 277 57.17 -24.82 44.37
C PRO A 277 58.70 -24.93 44.28
N THR A 278 59.22 -25.51 43.20
CA THR A 278 60.64 -25.45 42.85
C THR A 278 60.90 -24.35 41.82
N LYS A 279 62.09 -23.76 41.88
CA LYS A 279 62.57 -22.77 40.90
C LYS A 279 62.40 -23.22 39.45
N THR A 280 62.63 -24.50 39.15
CA THR A 280 62.45 -25.05 37.79
C THR A 280 61.00 -25.06 37.30
N ILE A 281 60.02 -25.05 38.21
CA ILE A 281 58.59 -25.09 37.90
C ILE A 281 57.97 -23.69 37.96
N CYS A 282 58.39 -22.88 38.93
CA CYS A 282 57.76 -21.60 39.26
C CYS A 282 58.58 -20.35 38.92
N ASP A 283 59.83 -20.46 38.44
CA ASP A 283 60.57 -19.34 37.82
C ASP A 283 60.14 -19.12 36.35
#